data_AF-A0A4P9Z1M3-F1
#
_entry.id   AF-A0A4P9Z1M3-F1
#
_cell.length_a   1.000
_cell.length_b   1.000
_cell.length_c   1.000
_cell.angle_alpha   90.00
_cell.angle_beta   90.00
_cell.angle_gamma   90.00
#
_symmetry.space_group_name_H-M   'P 1'
#
loop_
_entity.id
_entity.type
_entity.pdbx_description
1 polymer ?
#
loop_
_entity_poly.entity_id
_entity_poly.type
_entity_poly.pdbx_seq_one_letter_code
_entity_poly.pdbx_strand_id
1 'polypeptide(L)'
;MLFVGWRDNTALEEETSFAEQVPRPAPDKTQPPKNEAIVREHLLTAAQDPSVHRSDSKEAAAITMAGQFRLSHARVAASLIEECMHSSKTLTLQRLTASNYAAIESAMQPTYYGGPPKASGQGWMLVAVVAQREPVATSHDGSKSAALVLSDLKYSQCRLTLLDAALEAHWKTAPGSVVAVFNAKTHECGDKIGLAICRAEGMLKLGDSVDFGICSALKRDGGRCKAPIDRRKGAMCEWHCIEGVKRSIARRMEIAVGALLQQHNNLGGAYLQTAKATQHERKKVKLEQEKEASTSEPRKPRPKKSALAILESVKGRAAE
;
A
#
# COMPACT_ATOMS: atom_id res chain seq x y z
N MET A 1 -8.80 20.56 -15.62
CA MET A 1 -9.15 19.22 -16.13
C MET A 1 -8.07 18.25 -15.69
N LEU A 2 -8.28 17.47 -14.64
CA LEU A 2 -7.39 16.36 -14.30
C LEU A 2 -7.99 15.10 -14.91
N PHE A 3 -7.40 14.66 -16.02
CA PHE A 3 -7.69 13.38 -16.64
C PHE A 3 -7.14 12.27 -15.73
N VAL A 4 -8.02 11.54 -15.04
CA VAL A 4 -7.69 10.21 -14.53
C VAL A 4 -8.28 9.24 -15.55
N GLY A 5 -7.59 9.14 -16.69
CA GLY A 5 -7.92 8.20 -17.74
C GLY A 5 -7.76 6.78 -17.23
N TRP A 6 -8.83 6.00 -17.33
CA TRP A 6 -8.76 4.55 -17.24
C TRP A 6 -7.92 4.10 -18.44
N ARG A 7 -6.66 3.72 -18.20
CA ARG A 7 -5.69 3.39 -19.25
C ARG A 7 -6.15 2.14 -20.02
N ASP A 8 -6.16 2.27 -21.35
CA ASP A 8 -6.39 1.20 -22.32
C ASP A 8 -5.24 0.16 -22.31
N ASN A 9 -5.50 -0.97 -22.97
CA ASN A 9 -4.74 -2.22 -23.07
C ASN A 9 -3.23 -2.15 -23.42
N THR A 10 -2.60 -0.98 -23.56
CA THR A 10 -1.15 -0.82 -23.77
C THR A 10 -0.31 -1.07 -22.51
N ALA A 11 -0.93 -1.17 -21.34
CA ALA A 11 -0.26 -1.45 -20.07
C ALA A 11 0.26 -2.90 -19.93
N LEU A 12 -0.13 -3.83 -20.81
CA LEU A 12 0.32 -5.23 -20.70
C LEU A 12 1.83 -5.38 -20.91
N GLU A 13 2.46 -4.55 -21.75
CA GLU A 13 3.91 -4.63 -22.02
C GLU A 13 4.76 -3.96 -20.92
N GLU A 14 4.33 -2.80 -20.39
CA GLU A 14 4.99 -2.18 -19.24
C GLU A 14 4.84 -3.02 -17.97
N GLU A 15 3.70 -3.68 -17.78
CA GLU A 15 3.43 -4.49 -16.59
C GLU A 15 4.07 -5.88 -16.62
N THR A 16 4.39 -6.43 -17.80
CA THR A 16 5.22 -7.64 -17.92
C THR A 16 6.65 -7.43 -17.42
N SER A 17 7.21 -6.23 -17.60
CA SER A 17 8.54 -5.86 -17.08
C SER A 17 8.59 -5.85 -15.55
N PHE A 18 7.43 -5.70 -14.91
CA PHE A 18 7.32 -5.50 -13.48
C PHE A 18 7.32 -6.82 -12.69
N ALA A 19 6.75 -7.89 -13.26
CA ALA A 19 6.92 -9.25 -12.71
C ALA A 19 8.39 -9.70 -12.70
N GLU A 20 9.21 -9.14 -13.59
CA GLU A 20 10.66 -9.36 -13.69
C GLU A 20 11.46 -8.70 -12.55
N GLN A 21 10.90 -7.65 -11.92
CA GLN A 21 11.56 -6.88 -10.85
C GLN A 21 11.36 -7.44 -9.44
N VAL A 22 10.63 -8.55 -9.25
CA VAL A 22 10.50 -9.18 -7.93
C VAL A 22 11.56 -10.28 -7.80
N PRO A 23 12.68 -10.06 -7.07
CA PRO A 23 13.65 -11.12 -6.84
C PRO A 23 12.96 -12.34 -6.24
N ARG A 24 13.10 -13.47 -6.92
CA ARG A 24 12.71 -14.78 -6.38
C ARG A 24 13.53 -15.01 -5.11
N PRO A 25 12.91 -15.54 -4.04
CA PRO A 25 13.67 -15.85 -2.85
C PRO A 25 14.71 -16.90 -3.18
N ALA A 26 15.86 -16.84 -2.50
CA ALA A 26 16.83 -17.92 -2.58
C ALA A 26 16.16 -19.24 -2.16
N PRO A 27 16.60 -20.39 -2.68
CA PRO A 27 16.15 -21.69 -2.18
C PRO A 27 16.62 -21.86 -0.74
N ASP A 28 15.85 -21.33 0.20
CA ASP A 28 16.25 -21.22 1.60
C ASP A 28 15.87 -22.50 2.36
N LYS A 29 16.80 -22.94 3.22
CA LYS A 29 16.64 -24.03 4.19
C LYS A 29 15.99 -23.55 5.50
N THR A 30 15.68 -22.25 5.64
CA THR A 30 15.02 -21.72 6.84
C THR A 30 13.58 -22.22 6.96
N GLN A 31 13.17 -22.49 8.19
CA GLN A 31 11.79 -22.86 8.51
C GLN A 31 10.85 -21.70 8.17
N PRO A 32 9.67 -21.98 7.57
CA PRO A 32 8.67 -20.95 7.36
C PRO A 32 8.27 -20.29 8.69
N PRO A 33 7.88 -19.01 8.67
CA PRO A 33 7.29 -18.38 9.84
C PRO A 33 6.06 -19.18 10.31
N LYS A 34 5.77 -19.15 11.61
CA LYS A 34 4.76 -20.01 12.26
C LYS A 34 3.40 -20.00 11.55
N ASN A 35 2.97 -18.84 11.06
CA ASN A 35 1.72 -18.67 10.32
C ASN A 35 1.70 -19.41 8.97
N GLU A 36 2.79 -19.36 8.19
CA GLU A 36 2.92 -20.15 6.96
C GLU A 36 2.94 -21.65 7.26
N ALA A 37 3.58 -22.07 8.36
CA ALA A 37 3.59 -23.48 8.76
C ALA A 37 2.17 -24.02 9.07
N ILE A 38 1.36 -23.25 9.81
CA ILE A 38 -0.05 -23.57 10.09
C ILE A 38 -0.84 -23.68 8.78
N VAL A 39 -0.66 -22.72 7.86
CA VAL A 39 -1.32 -22.74 6.55
C VAL A 39 -0.87 -23.94 5.72
N ARG A 40 0.42 -24.28 5.75
CA ARG A 40 0.98 -25.44 5.05
C ARG A 40 0.34 -26.73 5.50
N GLU A 41 0.27 -26.95 6.81
CA GLU A 41 -0.34 -28.14 7.38
C GLU A 41 -1.81 -28.24 6.95
N HIS A 42 -2.54 -27.13 7.04
CA HIS A 42 -3.93 -27.10 6.57
C HIS A 42 -4.06 -27.43 5.09
N LEU A 43 -3.22 -26.85 4.22
CA LEU A 43 -3.22 -27.12 2.78
C LEU A 43 -2.87 -28.57 2.44
N LEU A 44 -1.97 -29.20 3.21
CA LEU A 44 -1.63 -30.61 3.04
C LEU A 44 -2.79 -31.53 3.45
N THR A 45 -3.38 -31.28 4.61
CA THR A 45 -4.57 -32.02 5.09
C THR A 45 -5.73 -31.90 4.11
N ALA A 46 -5.97 -30.69 3.62
CA ALA A 46 -6.95 -30.39 2.59
C ALA A 46 -6.74 -31.12 1.26
N ALA A 47 -5.47 -31.27 0.85
CA ALA A 47 -5.14 -31.98 -0.38
C ALA A 47 -5.41 -33.49 -0.25
N GLN A 48 -5.32 -34.04 0.96
CA GLN A 48 -5.61 -35.45 1.26
C GLN A 48 -7.11 -35.72 1.42
N ASP A 49 -7.84 -34.81 2.07
CA ASP A 49 -9.29 -34.93 2.27
C ASP A 49 -10.00 -33.59 1.98
N PRO A 50 -10.62 -33.45 0.79
CA PRO A 50 -11.36 -32.24 0.42
C PRO A 50 -12.60 -31.95 1.27
N SER A 51 -13.10 -32.93 2.04
CA SER A 51 -14.27 -32.76 2.90
C SER A 51 -13.97 -31.95 4.15
N VAL A 52 -12.71 -31.93 4.59
CA VAL A 52 -12.19 -31.18 5.77
C VAL A 52 -12.35 -29.67 5.62
N HIS A 53 -12.52 -29.17 4.40
CA HIS A 53 -12.70 -27.74 4.13
C HIS A 53 -14.08 -27.17 4.48
N ARG A 54 -15.11 -27.98 4.75
CA ARG A 54 -16.44 -27.43 5.04
C ARG A 54 -16.58 -27.13 6.53
N SER A 55 -16.36 -25.88 6.90
CA SER A 55 -16.90 -25.35 8.16
C SER A 55 -18.39 -25.04 7.98
N ASP A 56 -19.18 -25.29 9.03
CA ASP A 56 -20.59 -24.94 9.03
C ASP A 56 -20.74 -23.43 8.81
N SER A 57 -21.57 -23.06 7.83
CA SER A 57 -21.70 -21.70 7.31
C SER A 57 -22.06 -20.63 8.37
N LYS A 58 -22.60 -21.07 9.52
CA LYS A 58 -22.99 -20.20 10.63
C LYS A 58 -21.80 -19.72 11.48
N GLU A 59 -20.81 -20.57 11.75
CA GLU A 59 -19.65 -20.19 12.58
C GLU A 59 -18.64 -19.37 11.79
N ALA A 60 -18.43 -19.72 10.52
CA ALA A 60 -17.44 -19.01 9.70
C ALA A 60 -17.92 -17.62 9.22
N ALA A 61 -19.22 -17.35 9.20
CA ALA A 61 -19.77 -16.02 8.92
C ALA A 61 -19.43 -15.01 10.03
N ALA A 62 -19.18 -15.46 11.26
CA ALA A 62 -18.79 -14.62 12.38
C ALA A 62 -17.31 -14.19 12.31
N ILE A 63 -16.51 -14.85 11.48
CA ILE A 63 -15.05 -14.78 11.56
C ILE A 63 -14.51 -14.14 10.29
N THR A 64 -14.42 -12.83 10.34
CA THR A 64 -13.37 -12.13 9.61
C THR A 64 -12.99 -10.88 10.37
N MET A 65 -11.82 -10.90 11.03
CA MET A 65 -11.03 -9.79 11.58
C MET A 65 -11.67 -8.78 12.56
N ALA A 66 -12.90 -8.37 12.33
CA ALA A 66 -13.75 -7.49 13.13
C ALA A 66 -15.20 -7.44 12.55
N GLY A 67 -15.65 -8.47 11.83
CA GLY A 67 -16.91 -8.45 11.07
C GLY A 67 -16.84 -7.70 9.74
N GLN A 68 -15.62 -7.47 9.20
CA GLN A 68 -15.45 -6.67 7.98
C GLN A 68 -16.04 -7.36 6.73
N PHE A 69 -15.86 -8.67 6.63
CA PHE A 69 -16.35 -9.48 5.51
C PHE A 69 -17.33 -10.54 6.02
N ARG A 70 -18.44 -10.72 5.31
CA ARG A 70 -19.36 -11.83 5.55
C ARG A 70 -19.06 -12.94 4.55
N LEU A 71 -18.74 -14.11 5.07
CA LEU A 71 -18.38 -15.26 4.26
C LEU A 71 -19.62 -16.11 3.94
N SER A 72 -19.70 -16.51 2.67
CA SER A 72 -20.48 -17.64 2.18
C SER A 72 -19.50 -18.74 1.79
N HIS A 73 -19.93 -20.01 1.89
CA HIS A 73 -19.10 -21.16 1.52
C HIS A 73 -17.69 -21.10 2.15
N ALA A 74 -17.64 -20.88 3.46
CA ALA A 74 -16.38 -20.86 4.17
C ALA A 74 -15.63 -22.18 3.99
N ARG A 75 -14.32 -22.06 3.77
CA ARG A 75 -13.43 -23.17 3.44
C ARG A 75 -12.47 -23.54 4.56
N VAL A 76 -12.49 -22.76 5.62
CA VAL A 76 -11.53 -22.82 6.71
C VAL A 76 -12.29 -22.73 8.03
N ALA A 77 -11.82 -23.47 9.02
CA ALA A 77 -12.35 -23.41 10.37
C ALA A 77 -12.02 -22.07 11.04
N ALA A 78 -12.94 -21.62 11.88
CA ALA A 78 -12.81 -20.49 12.79
C ALA A 78 -11.44 -20.39 13.48
N SER A 79 -11.08 -21.47 14.16
CA SER A 79 -9.89 -21.60 14.99
C SER A 79 -8.59 -21.40 14.22
N LEU A 80 -8.52 -21.89 12.97
CA LEU A 80 -7.33 -21.72 12.14
C LEU A 80 -7.07 -20.25 11.81
N ILE A 81 -8.13 -19.51 11.48
CA ILE A 81 -8.05 -18.07 11.19
C ILE A 81 -7.58 -17.32 12.44
N GLU A 82 -8.16 -17.64 13.59
CA GLU A 82 -7.76 -17.05 14.87
C GLU A 82 -6.31 -17.37 15.19
N GLU A 83 -5.85 -18.61 15.01
CA GLU A 83 -4.47 -18.99 15.26
C GLU A 83 -3.48 -18.24 14.35
N CYS A 84 -3.84 -18.08 13.07
CA CYS A 84 -3.08 -17.28 12.11
C CYS A 84 -3.04 -15.79 12.52
N MET A 85 -4.15 -15.24 13.01
CA MET A 85 -4.25 -13.87 13.49
C MET A 85 -3.45 -13.64 14.78
N HIS A 86 -3.44 -14.58 15.73
CA HIS A 86 -2.67 -14.45 16.97
C HIS A 86 -1.15 -14.55 16.73
N SER A 87 -0.74 -15.33 15.73
CA SER A 87 0.67 -15.50 15.37
C SER A 87 1.22 -14.41 14.44
N SER A 88 0.37 -13.51 13.93
CA SER A 88 0.72 -12.55 12.89
C SER A 88 0.25 -11.14 13.18
N LYS A 89 1.06 -10.14 12.82
CA LYS A 89 0.59 -8.76 12.75
C LYS A 89 -0.38 -8.59 11.59
N THR A 90 -1.61 -8.18 11.87
CA THR A 90 -2.56 -7.97 10.78
C THR A 90 -2.52 -6.56 10.21
N LEU A 91 -2.53 -6.47 8.88
CA LEU A 91 -2.57 -5.22 8.13
C LEU A 91 -3.92 -5.03 7.43
N THR A 92 -4.20 -3.78 7.10
CA THR A 92 -5.29 -3.39 6.20
C THR A 92 -4.72 -2.81 4.92
N LEU A 93 -5.42 -2.99 3.80
CA LEU A 93 -4.99 -2.43 2.51
C LEU A 93 -4.81 -0.91 2.56
N GLN A 94 -5.56 -0.21 3.41
CA GLN A 94 -5.44 1.23 3.62
C GLN A 94 -4.07 1.66 4.17
N ARG A 95 -3.35 0.76 4.85
CA ARG A 95 -2.00 1.05 5.37
C ARG A 95 -0.92 0.85 4.32
N LEU A 96 -1.22 0.17 3.20
CA LEU A 96 -0.28 -0.10 2.11
C LEU A 96 -0.22 1.09 1.14
N THR A 97 0.38 2.19 1.59
CA THR A 97 0.60 3.40 0.79
C THR A 97 2.08 3.62 0.50
N ALA A 98 2.41 4.21 -0.65
CA ALA A 98 3.79 4.50 -1.03
C ALA A 98 4.56 5.30 0.03
N SER A 99 3.90 6.24 0.72
CA SER A 99 4.47 7.01 1.83
C SER A 99 4.99 6.17 2.99
N ASN A 100 4.45 4.97 3.17
CA ASN A 100 4.78 4.06 4.26
C ASN A 100 5.62 2.87 3.79
N TYR A 101 6.00 2.83 2.50
CA TYR A 101 6.68 1.69 1.89
C TYR A 101 7.95 1.29 2.64
N ALA A 102 8.89 2.21 2.87
CA ALA A 102 10.15 1.90 3.55
C ALA A 102 9.96 1.36 4.98
N ALA A 103 8.96 1.88 5.71
CA ALA A 103 8.61 1.41 7.05
C ALA A 103 7.97 0.02 7.02
N ILE A 104 7.19 -0.27 5.97
CA ILE A 104 6.59 -1.59 5.74
C ILE A 104 7.68 -2.57 5.32
N GLU A 105 8.51 -2.24 4.33
CA GLU A 105 9.58 -3.12 3.86
C GLU A 105 10.52 -3.53 5.00
N SER A 106 11.06 -2.56 5.75
CA SER A 106 11.96 -2.84 6.88
C SER A 106 11.30 -3.65 8.01
N ALA A 107 10.00 -3.44 8.28
CA ALA A 107 9.30 -4.16 9.34
C ALA A 107 8.69 -5.48 8.88
N MET A 108 8.50 -5.70 7.58
CA MET A 108 7.56 -6.68 7.02
C MET A 108 8.20 -7.62 6.01
N GLN A 109 9.40 -7.32 5.49
CA GLN A 109 10.12 -8.22 4.57
C GLN A 109 10.36 -9.60 5.22
N PRO A 110 9.92 -10.69 4.57
CA PRO A 110 10.17 -12.04 5.07
C PRO A 110 11.66 -12.36 4.99
N THR A 111 12.14 -13.17 5.93
CA THR A 111 13.55 -13.59 6.01
C THR A 111 14.02 -14.31 4.75
N TYR A 112 13.15 -15.12 4.14
CA TYR A 112 13.46 -15.84 2.91
C TYR A 112 13.58 -14.94 1.66
N TYR A 113 13.16 -13.68 1.72
CA TYR A 113 13.45 -12.67 0.69
C TYR A 113 14.70 -11.83 1.02
N GLY A 114 15.59 -12.33 1.89
CA GLY A 114 16.80 -11.63 2.31
C GLY A 114 16.56 -10.51 3.33
N GLY A 115 15.37 -10.47 3.95
CA GLY A 115 15.08 -9.54 5.04
C GLY A 115 15.83 -9.91 6.33
N PRO A 116 16.10 -8.94 7.23
CA PRO A 116 16.76 -9.23 8.49
C PRO A 116 15.94 -10.22 9.33
N PRO A 117 16.58 -11.17 10.04
CA PRO A 117 15.89 -12.07 10.94
C PRO A 117 15.18 -11.27 12.03
N LYS A 118 13.85 -11.36 12.08
CA LYS A 118 13.05 -10.66 13.10
C LYS A 118 13.17 -11.40 14.43
N ALA A 119 13.58 -10.70 15.47
CA ALA A 119 13.73 -11.23 16.82
C ALA A 119 12.43 -11.84 17.40
N SER A 120 11.26 -11.41 16.91
CA SER A 120 9.95 -11.86 17.41
C SER A 120 9.39 -13.10 16.73
N GLY A 121 9.95 -13.56 15.60
CA GLY A 121 9.38 -14.67 14.81
C GLY A 121 7.94 -14.43 14.29
N GLN A 122 7.41 -13.22 14.47
CA GLN A 122 6.03 -12.87 14.11
C GLN A 122 5.96 -12.45 12.64
N GLY A 123 5.13 -13.19 11.89
CA GLY A 123 4.77 -12.85 10.52
C GLY A 123 3.77 -11.72 10.44
N TRP A 124 3.34 -11.39 9.23
CA TRP A 124 2.21 -10.51 8.99
C TRP A 124 1.21 -11.14 8.04
N MET A 125 -0.03 -10.68 8.16
CA MET A 125 -1.10 -11.12 7.28
C MET A 125 -2.00 -9.95 6.85
N LEU A 126 -2.71 -10.15 5.76
CA LEU A 126 -3.69 -9.22 5.20
C LEU A 126 -4.89 -10.03 4.71
N VAL A 127 -6.10 -9.60 5.05
CA VAL A 127 -7.32 -10.21 4.50
C VAL A 127 -7.96 -9.26 3.50
N ALA A 128 -8.29 -9.77 2.33
CA ALA A 128 -8.91 -9.00 1.25
C ALA A 128 -9.79 -9.88 0.35
N VAL A 129 -10.63 -9.23 -0.46
CA VAL A 129 -11.44 -9.88 -1.49
C VAL A 129 -10.73 -9.80 -2.83
N VAL A 130 -10.71 -10.88 -3.59
CA VAL A 130 -10.24 -10.87 -4.98
C VAL A 130 -11.26 -10.11 -5.82
N ALA A 131 -10.93 -8.91 -6.26
CA ALA A 131 -11.79 -8.08 -7.09
C ALA A 131 -11.73 -8.47 -8.57
N GLN A 132 -10.52 -8.73 -9.06
CA GLN A 132 -10.28 -9.08 -10.46
C GLN A 132 -9.09 -10.03 -10.54
N ARG A 133 -9.09 -10.85 -11.60
CA ARG A 133 -7.98 -11.69 -11.98
C ARG A 133 -7.43 -11.21 -13.30
N GLU A 134 -6.11 -11.16 -13.40
CA GLU A 134 -5.41 -10.84 -14.63
C GLU A 134 -4.98 -12.13 -15.34
N PRO A 135 -4.86 -12.10 -16.67
CA PRO A 135 -4.40 -13.26 -17.42
C PRO A 135 -2.98 -13.65 -16.98
N VAL A 136 -2.64 -14.92 -17.17
CA VAL A 136 -1.28 -15.40 -16.94
C VAL A 136 -0.37 -14.74 -17.97
N ALA A 137 0.60 -13.97 -17.49
CA ALA A 137 1.63 -13.35 -18.29
C ALA A 137 2.88 -14.25 -18.28
N THR A 138 3.61 -14.23 -19.40
CA THR A 138 4.93 -14.88 -19.49
C THR A 138 5.95 -13.75 -19.63
N SER A 139 6.91 -13.68 -18.72
CA SER A 139 8.02 -12.71 -18.77
C SER A 139 9.03 -13.14 -19.83
N HIS A 140 9.93 -12.21 -20.19
CA HIS A 140 10.99 -12.43 -21.17
C HIS A 140 11.89 -13.62 -20.80
N ASP A 141 12.09 -13.86 -19.50
CA ASP A 141 12.85 -15.00 -18.97
C ASP A 141 12.12 -16.36 -19.11
N GLY A 142 10.95 -16.39 -19.75
CA GLY A 142 10.10 -17.57 -19.89
C GLY A 142 9.32 -17.94 -18.62
N SER A 143 9.49 -17.17 -17.53
CA SER A 143 8.78 -17.41 -16.29
C SER A 143 7.34 -16.93 -16.34
N LYS A 144 6.42 -17.77 -15.83
CA LYS A 144 4.99 -17.45 -15.82
C LYS A 144 4.62 -16.76 -14.51
N SER A 145 3.75 -15.76 -14.61
CA SER A 145 3.17 -15.08 -13.47
C SER A 145 1.71 -14.76 -13.75
N ALA A 146 0.92 -14.56 -12.71
CA ALA A 146 -0.43 -14.04 -12.82
C ALA A 146 -0.65 -13.05 -11.69
N ALA A 147 -1.56 -12.10 -11.89
CA ALA A 147 -1.90 -11.14 -10.85
C ALA A 147 -3.37 -11.24 -10.45
N LEU A 148 -3.60 -11.03 -9.15
CA LEU A 148 -4.92 -10.85 -8.56
C LEU A 148 -5.01 -9.42 -8.04
N VAL A 149 -6.08 -8.71 -8.40
CA VAL A 149 -6.39 -7.41 -7.80
C VAL A 149 -7.18 -7.66 -6.53
N LEU A 150 -6.60 -7.32 -5.39
CA LEU A 150 -7.22 -7.42 -4.08
C LEU A 150 -7.92 -6.11 -3.71
N SER A 151 -9.05 -6.21 -3.00
CA SER A 151 -9.81 -5.05 -2.51
C SER A 151 -10.31 -5.28 -1.09
N ASP A 152 -10.42 -4.20 -0.32
CA ASP A 152 -11.01 -4.20 1.02
C ASP A 152 -12.52 -3.95 1.02
N LEU A 153 -13.15 -3.91 -0.16
CA LEU A 153 -14.53 -3.45 -0.42
C LEU A 153 -14.82 -2.02 0.05
N LYS A 154 -13.78 -1.23 0.34
CA LYS A 154 -13.90 0.20 0.60
C LYS A 154 -13.34 0.94 -0.60
N TYR A 155 -12.06 1.27 -0.56
CA TYR A 155 -11.40 2.17 -1.52
C TYR A 155 -10.00 1.70 -1.89
N SER A 156 -9.43 0.80 -1.08
CA SER A 156 -8.05 0.38 -1.26
C SER A 156 -8.02 -0.88 -2.11
N GLN A 157 -7.21 -0.82 -3.16
CA GLN A 157 -6.91 -1.95 -4.02
C GLN A 157 -5.41 -2.10 -4.14
N CYS A 158 -4.96 -3.34 -4.18
CA CYS A 158 -3.55 -3.71 -4.28
C CYS A 158 -3.41 -4.87 -5.25
N ARG A 159 -2.34 -4.87 -6.04
CA ARG A 159 -2.03 -5.97 -6.96
C ARG A 159 -1.22 -7.03 -6.22
N LEU A 160 -1.65 -8.27 -6.28
CA LEU A 160 -0.94 -9.44 -5.77
C LEU A 160 -0.42 -10.27 -6.95
N THR A 161 0.89 -10.28 -7.14
CA THR A 161 1.58 -11.09 -8.14
C THR A 161 1.84 -12.49 -7.57
N LEU A 162 1.40 -13.50 -8.32
CA LEU A 162 1.58 -14.92 -8.05
C LEU A 162 2.71 -15.46 -8.91
N LEU A 163 3.71 -16.05 -8.26
CA LEU A 163 4.90 -16.63 -8.87
C LEU A 163 5.00 -18.11 -8.51
N ASP A 164 5.66 -18.90 -9.35
CA ASP A 164 6.08 -20.28 -9.08
C ASP A 164 4.96 -21.16 -8.45
N ALA A 165 5.17 -21.73 -7.26
CA ALA A 165 4.19 -22.59 -6.60
C ALA A 165 2.89 -21.86 -6.22
N ALA A 166 2.97 -20.56 -5.91
CA ALA A 166 1.78 -19.75 -5.64
C ALA A 166 0.94 -19.55 -6.91
N LEU A 167 1.58 -19.43 -8.07
CA LEU A 167 0.88 -19.35 -9.35
C LEU A 167 0.02 -20.59 -9.54
N GLU A 168 0.61 -21.79 -9.51
CA GLU A 168 -0.10 -23.04 -9.76
C GLU A 168 -1.24 -23.29 -8.78
N ALA A 169 -1.03 -22.99 -7.49
CA ALA A 169 -2.03 -23.19 -6.45
C ALA A 169 -3.22 -22.23 -6.57
N HIS A 170 -2.98 -20.96 -6.92
CA HIS A 170 -3.94 -19.89 -6.64
C HIS A 170 -4.46 -19.11 -7.84
N TRP A 171 -3.88 -19.29 -9.04
CA TRP A 171 -4.28 -18.50 -10.22
C TRP A 171 -5.75 -18.69 -10.63
N LYS A 172 -6.39 -19.79 -10.25
CA LYS A 172 -7.83 -20.05 -10.52
C LYS A 172 -8.77 -19.46 -9.47
N THR A 173 -8.25 -18.68 -8.52
CA THR A 173 -9.08 -18.07 -7.48
C THR A 173 -10.11 -17.13 -8.12
N ALA A 174 -11.39 -17.42 -7.88
CA ALA A 174 -12.49 -16.68 -8.48
C ALA A 174 -12.63 -15.28 -7.87
N PRO A 175 -12.97 -14.24 -8.66
CA PRO A 175 -13.39 -12.96 -8.11
C PRO A 175 -14.54 -13.12 -7.11
N GLY A 176 -14.52 -12.35 -6.03
CA GLY A 176 -15.41 -12.48 -4.88
C GLY A 176 -14.90 -13.41 -3.80
N SER A 177 -13.84 -14.20 -4.05
CA SER A 177 -13.21 -15.02 -3.01
C SER A 177 -12.54 -14.11 -1.97
N VAL A 178 -12.74 -14.40 -0.69
CA VAL A 178 -11.99 -13.79 0.41
C VAL A 178 -10.73 -14.61 0.65
N VAL A 179 -9.58 -13.93 0.62
CA VAL A 179 -8.26 -14.53 0.76
C VAL A 179 -7.49 -13.85 1.90
N ALA A 180 -6.72 -14.64 2.63
CA ALA A 180 -5.69 -14.17 3.55
C ALA A 180 -4.33 -14.33 2.87
N VAL A 181 -3.57 -13.24 2.79
CA VAL A 181 -2.21 -13.19 2.26
C VAL A 181 -1.25 -13.11 3.43
N PHE A 182 -0.20 -13.93 3.41
CA PHE A 182 0.78 -14.04 4.48
C PHE A 182 2.16 -13.66 3.96
N ASN A 183 2.85 -12.83 4.73
CA ASN A 183 4.27 -12.51 4.53
C ASN A 183 4.63 -12.25 3.06
N ALA A 184 3.80 -11.52 2.32
CA ALA A 184 4.10 -11.25 0.92
C ALA A 184 5.32 -10.33 0.80
N LYS A 185 6.01 -10.38 -0.32
CA LYS A 185 7.01 -9.37 -0.65
C LYS A 185 6.30 -8.12 -1.15
N THR A 186 6.57 -6.99 -0.51
CA THR A 186 6.11 -5.69 -0.99
C THR A 186 7.06 -5.18 -2.08
N HIS A 187 6.51 -4.47 -3.05
CA HIS A 187 7.27 -3.76 -4.08
C HIS A 187 6.51 -2.49 -4.50
N GLU A 188 7.21 -1.54 -5.11
CA GLU A 188 6.60 -0.33 -5.64
C GLU A 188 5.80 -0.63 -6.90
N CYS A 189 4.52 -0.26 -6.95
CA CYS A 189 3.64 -0.48 -8.10
C CYS A 189 3.01 0.86 -8.49
N GLY A 190 3.80 1.74 -9.11
CA GLY A 190 3.43 3.13 -9.36
C GLY A 190 3.17 3.88 -8.05
N ASP A 191 2.01 4.54 -7.92
CA ASP A 191 1.63 5.26 -6.70
C ASP A 191 1.16 4.35 -5.55
N LYS A 192 1.13 3.03 -5.77
CA LYS A 192 0.63 2.04 -4.81
C LYS A 192 1.72 1.04 -4.46
N ILE A 193 1.52 0.33 -3.35
CA ILE A 193 2.33 -0.85 -3.02
C ILE A 193 1.68 -2.06 -3.69
N GLY A 194 2.48 -2.85 -4.39
CA GLY A 194 2.10 -4.19 -4.84
C GLY A 194 2.68 -5.27 -3.93
N LEU A 195 2.08 -6.44 -3.98
CA LEU A 195 2.44 -7.62 -3.20
C LEU A 195 2.86 -8.73 -4.15
N ALA A 196 3.80 -9.56 -3.75
CA ALA A 196 4.20 -10.75 -4.49
C ALA A 196 4.38 -11.94 -3.57
N ILE A 197 3.94 -13.12 -4.02
CA ILE A 197 4.11 -14.40 -3.33
C ILE A 197 4.61 -15.46 -4.30
N CYS A 198 5.47 -16.33 -3.82
CA CYS A 198 6.01 -17.47 -4.59
C CYS A 198 5.63 -18.83 -4.00
N ARG A 199 5.32 -18.89 -2.69
CA ARG A 199 4.94 -20.12 -1.97
C ARG A 199 3.42 -20.27 -1.98
N ALA A 200 2.93 -21.50 -2.15
CA ALA A 200 1.50 -21.81 -2.01
C ALA A 200 0.95 -21.42 -0.63
N GLU A 201 1.77 -21.53 0.42
CA GLU A 201 1.45 -21.17 1.81
C GLU A 201 1.29 -19.65 2.02
N GLY A 202 1.76 -18.82 1.07
CA GLY A 202 1.67 -17.36 1.14
C GLY A 202 0.25 -16.81 0.93
N MET A 203 -0.71 -17.66 0.58
CA MET A 203 -2.12 -17.28 0.51
C MET A 203 -3.04 -18.44 0.91
N LEU A 204 -4.12 -18.12 1.61
CA LEU A 204 -5.19 -19.04 1.98
C LEU A 204 -6.55 -18.49 1.55
N LYS A 205 -7.35 -19.29 0.84
CA LYS A 205 -8.74 -18.94 0.53
C LYS A 205 -9.64 -19.24 1.73
N LEU A 206 -10.28 -18.21 2.28
CA LEU A 206 -11.16 -18.32 3.44
C LEU A 206 -12.60 -18.69 3.07
N GLY A 207 -13.10 -18.20 1.93
CA GLY A 207 -14.49 -18.38 1.51
C GLY A 207 -14.84 -17.42 0.36
N ASP A 208 -16.13 -17.20 0.14
CA ASP A 208 -16.64 -16.26 -0.86
C ASP A 208 -17.41 -15.13 -0.18
N SER A 209 -17.17 -13.88 -0.56
CA SER A 209 -17.81 -12.72 0.05
C SER A 209 -19.28 -12.62 -0.38
N VAL A 210 -20.19 -12.56 0.59
CA VAL A 210 -21.62 -12.28 0.37
C VAL A 210 -21.83 -10.86 -0.19
N ASP A 211 -20.94 -9.95 0.22
CA ASP A 211 -21.07 -8.52 0.01
C ASP A 211 -20.36 -8.03 -1.26
N PHE A 212 -19.59 -8.89 -1.93
CA PHE A 212 -18.90 -8.51 -3.16
C PHE A 212 -19.87 -8.37 -4.33
N GLY A 213 -19.79 -7.23 -5.02
CA GLY A 213 -20.47 -7.00 -6.28
C GLY A 213 -19.58 -6.30 -7.29
N ILE A 214 -20.11 -6.16 -8.51
CA ILE A 214 -19.55 -5.32 -9.57
C ILE A 214 -20.51 -4.16 -9.81
N CYS A 215 -19.97 -2.97 -10.03
CA CYS A 215 -20.74 -1.77 -10.26
C CYS A 215 -21.76 -1.94 -11.42
N SER A 216 -23.01 -1.56 -11.17
CA SER A 216 -24.10 -1.67 -12.15
C SER A 216 -24.12 -0.56 -13.21
N ALA A 217 -23.31 0.48 -13.05
CA ALA A 217 -23.32 1.66 -13.91
C ALA A 217 -22.65 1.42 -15.26
N LEU A 218 -23.04 2.23 -16.25
CA LEU A 218 -22.40 2.30 -17.56
C LEU A 218 -21.32 3.39 -17.55
N LYS A 219 -20.17 3.05 -18.11
CA LYS A 219 -19.11 4.00 -18.42
C LYS A 219 -19.59 4.96 -19.50
N ARG A 220 -18.85 6.06 -19.69
CA ARG A 220 -19.10 7.02 -20.78
C ARG A 220 -19.08 6.35 -22.15
N ASP A 221 -18.25 5.33 -22.31
CA ASP A 221 -18.08 4.57 -23.56
C ASP A 221 -19.21 3.54 -23.80
N GLY A 222 -20.26 3.53 -22.97
CA GLY A 222 -21.37 2.59 -23.05
C GLY A 222 -21.08 1.20 -22.46
N GLY A 223 -19.83 0.86 -22.18
CA GLY A 223 -19.45 -0.39 -21.53
C GLY A 223 -19.87 -0.46 -20.05
N ARG A 224 -20.13 -1.67 -19.53
CA ARG A 224 -20.41 -1.86 -18.09
C ARG A 224 -19.17 -1.56 -17.24
N CYS A 225 -19.38 -0.90 -16.11
CA CYS A 225 -18.32 -0.72 -15.11
C CYS A 225 -17.89 -2.08 -14.54
N LYS A 226 -16.58 -2.29 -14.38
CA LYS A 226 -16.01 -3.50 -13.77
C LYS A 226 -15.45 -3.25 -12.37
N ALA A 227 -15.70 -2.08 -11.79
CA ALA A 227 -15.19 -1.73 -10.47
C ALA A 227 -15.87 -2.59 -9.40
N PRO A 228 -15.11 -3.11 -8.42
CA PRO A 228 -15.68 -3.84 -7.29
C PRO A 228 -16.48 -2.88 -6.39
N ILE A 229 -17.55 -3.40 -5.79
CA ILE A 229 -18.42 -2.65 -4.87
C ILE A 229 -18.75 -3.50 -3.64
N ASP A 230 -19.04 -2.80 -2.54
CA ASP A 230 -19.71 -3.38 -1.37
C ASP A 230 -21.23 -3.26 -1.56
N ARG A 231 -21.89 -4.40 -1.76
CA ARG A 231 -23.35 -4.48 -1.93
C ARG A 231 -24.12 -3.93 -0.74
N ARG A 232 -23.53 -3.88 0.46
CA ARG A 232 -24.13 -3.28 1.65
C ARG A 232 -24.22 -1.76 1.55
N LYS A 233 -23.29 -1.13 0.82
CA LYS A 233 -23.24 0.32 0.63
C LYS A 233 -24.05 0.80 -0.57
N GLY A 234 -24.18 -0.04 -1.60
CA GLY A 234 -25.01 0.26 -2.76
C GLY A 234 -24.63 -0.54 -4.00
N ALA A 235 -25.30 -0.26 -5.11
CA ALA A 235 -25.11 -0.94 -6.40
C ALA A 235 -24.08 -0.26 -7.33
N MET A 236 -23.58 0.92 -6.97
CA MET A 236 -22.68 1.73 -7.80
C MET A 236 -21.35 1.96 -7.07
N CYS A 237 -20.24 2.04 -7.83
CA CYS A 237 -18.95 2.40 -7.26
C CYS A 237 -18.92 3.88 -6.91
N GLU A 238 -18.04 4.25 -5.99
CA GLU A 238 -17.94 5.63 -5.48
C GLU A 238 -17.78 6.67 -6.60
N TRP A 239 -16.96 6.38 -7.61
CA TRP A 239 -16.79 7.28 -8.76
C TRP A 239 -18.11 7.55 -9.47
N HIS A 240 -18.91 6.51 -9.74
CA HIS A 240 -20.21 6.66 -10.37
C HIS A 240 -21.24 7.31 -9.43
N CYS A 241 -21.13 7.10 -8.12
CA CYS A 241 -21.96 7.82 -7.14
C CYS A 241 -21.67 9.33 -7.18
N ILE A 242 -20.39 9.72 -7.12
CA ILE A 242 -19.96 11.12 -7.20
C ILE A 242 -20.37 11.74 -8.54
N GLU A 243 -20.17 11.03 -9.64
CA GLU A 243 -20.56 11.50 -10.98
C GLU A 243 -22.09 11.65 -11.10
N GLY A 244 -22.86 10.74 -10.52
CA GLY A 244 -24.33 10.84 -10.45
C GLY A 244 -24.79 12.06 -9.66
N VAL A 245 -24.14 12.36 -8.53
CA VAL A 245 -24.40 13.57 -7.74
C VAL A 245 -24.05 14.83 -8.54
N LYS A 246 -22.86 14.89 -9.15
CA LYS A 246 -22.44 16.02 -10.00
C LYS A 246 -23.42 16.27 -11.15
N ARG A 247 -23.86 15.20 -11.83
CA ARG A 247 -24.86 15.30 -12.90
C ARG A 247 -26.21 15.78 -12.40
N SER A 248 -26.62 15.37 -11.20
CA SER A 248 -27.88 15.79 -10.58
C SER A 248 -27.84 17.27 -10.20
N ILE A 249 -26.72 17.75 -9.67
CA ILE A 249 -26.49 19.17 -9.36
C ILE A 249 -26.52 20.01 -10.64
N ALA A 250 -25.82 19.57 -11.70
CA ALA A 250 -25.79 20.29 -12.97
C ALA A 250 -27.17 20.43 -13.64
N ARG A 251 -28.09 19.49 -13.38
CA ARG A 251 -29.47 19.53 -13.89
C ARG A 251 -30.42 20.39 -13.04
N ARG A 252 -30.03 20.78 -11.83
CA ARG A 252 -30.84 21.59 -10.92
C ARG A 252 -30.11 22.90 -10.62
N MET A 253 -30.40 23.94 -11.40
CA MET A 253 -29.78 25.27 -11.25
C MET A 253 -29.87 25.84 -9.83
N GLU A 254 -30.93 25.50 -9.07
CA GLU A 254 -31.12 25.94 -7.68
C GLU A 254 -30.08 25.36 -6.70
N ILE A 255 -29.52 24.16 -6.96
CA ILE A 255 -28.49 23.53 -6.12
C ILE A 255 -27.08 23.95 -6.57
N ALA A 256 -26.92 24.36 -7.83
CA ALA A 256 -25.65 24.77 -8.40
C ALA A 256 -25.03 26.00 -7.69
N VAL A 257 -25.87 26.92 -7.19
CA VAL A 257 -25.43 28.13 -6.46
C VAL A 257 -24.76 27.77 -5.12
N GLY A 258 -25.28 26.77 -4.40
CA GLY A 258 -24.70 26.32 -3.13
C GLY A 258 -23.37 25.56 -3.28
N ALA A 259 -23.22 24.78 -4.36
CA ALA A 259 -22.00 24.04 -4.62
C ALA A 259 -20.82 24.93 -5.07
N LEU A 260 -21.11 26.04 -5.76
CA LEU A 260 -20.09 27.02 -6.18
C LEU A 260 -19.44 27.73 -4.97
N LEU A 261 -20.22 27.99 -3.91
CA LEU A 261 -19.73 28.56 -2.65
C LEU A 261 -18.83 27.59 -1.86
N GLN A 262 -18.98 26.27 -2.06
CA GLN A 262 -18.16 25.27 -1.37
C GLN A 262 -16.77 25.07 -2.01
N GLN A 263 -16.60 25.38 -3.31
CA GLN A 263 -15.30 25.26 -3.98
C GLN A 263 -14.28 26.33 -3.54
N HIS A 264 -14.74 27.48 -3.03
CA HIS A 264 -13.85 28.50 -2.48
C HIS A 264 -13.29 28.16 -1.10
N ASN A 265 -13.90 27.24 -0.35
CA ASN A 265 -13.46 26.89 1.01
C ASN A 265 -12.46 25.73 1.09
N ASN A 266 -12.40 24.86 0.08
CA ASN A 266 -11.53 23.67 0.12
C ASN A 266 -10.21 23.79 -0.67
N LEU A 267 -10.05 24.78 -1.54
CA LEU A 267 -8.79 25.04 -2.24
C LEU A 267 -7.97 26.20 -1.64
N GLY A 268 -8.59 27.06 -0.82
CA GLY A 268 -7.91 28.18 -0.15
C GLY A 268 -7.37 27.87 1.26
N GLY A 269 -7.87 26.84 1.94
CA GLY A 269 -7.54 26.56 3.34
C GLY A 269 -6.17 25.92 3.57
N ALA A 270 -5.76 24.99 2.71
CA ALA A 270 -4.50 24.24 2.88
C ALA A 270 -3.25 25.08 2.49
N TYR A 271 -3.38 25.98 1.51
CA TYR A 271 -2.27 26.83 1.06
C TYR A 271 -2.02 28.03 2.01
N LEU A 272 -3.06 28.55 2.68
CA LEU A 272 -2.89 29.63 3.66
C LEU A 272 -2.30 29.15 4.99
N GLN A 273 -2.51 27.88 5.37
CA GLN A 273 -1.96 27.34 6.62
C GLN A 273 -0.44 27.12 6.53
N THR A 274 0.07 26.65 5.39
CA THR A 274 1.52 26.51 5.17
C THR A 274 2.21 27.87 5.01
N ALA A 275 1.56 28.86 4.39
CA ALA A 275 2.08 30.23 4.30
C ALA A 275 2.18 30.94 5.67
N LYS A 276 1.24 30.69 6.59
CA LYS A 276 1.30 31.24 7.96
C LYS A 276 2.30 30.49 8.85
N ALA A 277 2.41 29.17 8.70
CA ALA A 277 3.40 28.36 9.42
C ALA A 277 4.84 28.75 9.02
N THR A 278 5.10 28.92 7.71
CA THR A 278 6.41 29.37 7.20
C THR A 278 6.76 30.80 7.61
N GLN A 279 5.79 31.71 7.76
CA GLN A 279 6.04 33.06 8.30
C GLN A 279 6.37 33.05 9.80
N HIS A 280 5.71 32.17 10.59
CA HIS A 280 5.99 32.05 12.01
C HIS A 280 7.37 31.43 12.27
N GLU A 281 7.77 30.40 11.52
CA GLU A 281 9.13 29.84 11.57
C GLU A 281 10.19 30.85 11.11
N ARG A 282 9.95 31.59 10.03
CA ARG A 282 10.88 32.65 9.58
C ARG A 282 11.03 33.76 10.62
N LYS A 283 9.96 34.16 11.30
CA LYS A 283 10.04 35.11 12.41
C LYS A 283 10.79 34.53 13.61
N LYS A 284 10.58 33.25 13.94
CA LYS A 284 11.28 32.57 15.04
C LYS A 284 12.79 32.47 14.78
N VAL A 285 13.19 32.04 13.59
CA VAL A 285 14.61 31.97 13.18
C VAL A 285 15.26 33.35 13.20
N LYS A 286 14.56 34.40 12.73
CA LYS A 286 15.09 35.76 12.75
C LYS A 286 15.29 36.27 14.20
N LEU A 287 14.36 35.95 15.10
CA LEU A 287 14.44 36.35 16.51
C LEU A 287 15.51 35.56 17.29
N GLU A 288 15.77 34.31 16.90
CA GLU A 288 16.89 33.51 17.41
C GLU A 288 18.24 34.03 16.91
N GLN A 289 18.34 34.40 15.63
CA GLN A 289 19.55 35.02 15.06
C GLN A 289 19.86 36.40 15.66
N GLU A 290 18.84 37.22 15.93
CA GLU A 290 19.00 38.52 16.61
C GLU A 290 19.42 38.34 18.08
N LYS A 291 18.93 37.29 18.75
CA LYS A 291 19.38 36.94 20.11
C LYS A 291 20.84 36.47 20.11
N GLU A 292 21.24 35.59 19.19
CA GLU A 292 22.62 35.12 19.07
C GLU A 292 23.60 36.25 18.77
N ALA A 293 23.22 37.20 17.90
CA ALA A 293 24.00 38.40 17.60
C ALA A 293 24.12 39.35 18.81
N SER A 294 23.14 39.36 19.72
CA SER A 294 23.18 40.15 20.96
C SER A 294 24.00 39.51 22.08
N THR A 295 24.24 38.19 22.03
CA THR A 295 25.03 37.43 23.01
C THR A 295 26.49 37.23 22.64
N SER A 296 26.94 37.65 21.45
CA SER A 296 28.37 37.63 21.12
C SER A 296 29.07 38.86 21.69
N GLU A 297 29.95 38.66 22.66
CA GLU A 297 30.82 39.70 23.23
C GLU A 297 31.67 40.39 22.13
N PRO A 298 31.89 41.72 22.24
CA PRO A 298 32.70 42.45 21.28
C PRO A 298 34.16 41.97 21.32
N ARG A 299 34.68 41.53 20.17
CA ARG A 299 36.10 41.21 19.98
C ARG A 299 36.95 42.45 20.33
N LYS A 300 37.81 42.32 21.34
CA LYS A 300 38.77 43.37 21.72
C LYS A 300 39.60 43.81 20.51
N PRO A 301 39.78 45.12 20.28
CA PRO A 301 40.57 45.62 19.16
C PRO A 301 42.03 45.16 19.30
N ARG A 302 42.61 44.63 18.21
CA ARG A 302 44.04 44.26 18.17
C ARG A 302 44.91 45.50 18.45
N PRO A 303 45.98 45.38 19.26
CA PRO A 303 46.88 46.50 19.50
C PRO A 303 47.52 46.93 18.17
N LYS A 304 47.43 48.24 17.87
CA LYS A 304 48.11 48.85 16.72
C LYS A 304 49.62 48.75 16.96
N LYS A 305 50.33 47.98 16.14
CA LYS A 305 51.80 48.02 16.13
C LYS A 305 52.22 49.45 15.73
N SER A 306 53.13 50.04 16.50
CA SER A 306 53.66 51.37 16.22
C SER A 306 54.40 51.39 14.87
N ALA A 307 54.36 52.53 14.18
CA ALA A 307 54.96 52.71 12.85
C ALA A 307 56.47 52.39 12.79
N LEU A 308 57.16 52.42 13.94
CA LEU A 308 58.57 52.04 14.09
C LEU A 308 58.82 50.55 13.80
N ALA A 309 57.86 49.66 14.06
CA ALA A 309 58.01 48.21 13.82
C ALA A 309 57.76 47.79 12.35
N ILE A 310 57.25 48.69 11.51
CA ILE A 310 57.04 48.44 10.07
C ILE A 310 58.28 48.90 9.27
N LEU A 311 59.00 49.94 9.75
CA LEU A 311 60.19 50.47 9.07
C LEU A 311 61.45 49.60 9.25
N GLU A 312 61.53 48.76 10.28
CA GLU A 312 62.64 47.81 10.45
C GLU A 312 62.48 46.52 9.62
N SER A 313 61.27 46.19 9.17
CA SER A 313 61.00 45.02 8.31
C SER A 313 61.34 45.25 6.83
N VAL A 314 61.44 46.51 6.40
CA VAL A 314 61.72 46.87 5.00
C VAL A 314 63.22 47.10 4.74
N LYS A 315 64.04 47.34 5.78
CA LYS A 315 65.49 47.57 5.64
C LYS A 315 66.35 46.29 5.70
N GLY A 316 65.76 45.11 5.88
CA GLY A 316 66.47 43.82 5.92
C GLY A 316 66.42 42.98 4.65
N ARG A 317 65.92 43.49 3.51
CA ARG A 317 65.88 42.76 2.21
C ARG A 317 66.68 43.45 1.10
N ALA A 318 67.69 44.22 1.48
CA ALA A 318 68.66 44.82 0.56
C ALA A 318 70.08 44.67 1.13
N ALA A 319 70.45 43.43 1.48
CA ALA A 319 71.82 42.97 1.74
C ALA A 319 71.81 41.44 1.94
N GLU A 320 71.62 40.71 0.84
CA GLU A 320 72.20 39.38 0.50
C GLU A 320 71.57 38.87 -0.80
#